data_AF-A0A813ALX5-F1
#
_entry.id   AF-A0A813ALX5-F1
#
_cell.length_a   1.000
_cell.length_b   1.000
_cell.length_c   1.000
_cell.angle_alpha   90.00
_cell.angle_beta   90.00
_cell.angle_gamma   90.00
#
_symmetry.space_group_name_H-M   'P 1'
#
loop_
_entity.id
_entity.type
_entity.pdbx_description
1 polymer ?
#
loop_
_entity_poly.entity_id
_entity_poly.type
_entity_poly.pdbx_seq_one_letter_code
_entity_poly.pdbx_strand_id
1 'polypeptide(L)'
;MESTAVDDIAEEEGGIDEDRVQNRAARSLEARWRWESLLEDGPIGRVQPPSATPAAPEMAAPVRAAEEATLRRGVIRYVYLAVDMTAAAGRTDVRPRRLDFLCQAATRFSARFLAENPLSEIGLLVLRDGKCQALAPLGTAPATLRSFLAMAAQEGPSGRTAAVAALQRAAEGLGGAPPHGSRELLMLFTSVSTCNLHDLSMEDVGQTLRERKVQVSVVSLSPEIYVLKRVCVETFGRFDVAMSTKHFEEILSSHLSAPACTAGQLAPKLVRMGFPKMLQPEAKKQPETCTCHLEVHGTLYVCPRCSARSCGLPSRCKICDLPLVSASVLARAFRSVVPLPAFSEGVLATSCGACLLPIHSSGRQCPSCKASFCQACDDFMHTTLRQCPSCLAQAGAARPDRDPQ
;
A
#
# COMPACT_ATOMS: atom_id res chain seq x y z
N MET A 1 75.48 -37.03 -17.28
CA MET A 1 74.11 -37.25 -16.78
C MET A 1 73.25 -37.24 -18.02
N GLU A 2 73.01 -38.41 -18.61
CA GLU A 2 71.77 -39.18 -18.35
C GLU A 2 70.54 -38.28 -18.54
N SER A 3 69.58 -38.53 -19.42
CA SER A 3 69.19 -39.75 -20.13
C SER A 3 68.02 -39.35 -21.06
N THR A 4 68.00 -39.92 -22.27
CA THR A 4 66.82 -40.45 -23.00
C THR A 4 65.44 -39.82 -22.71
N ALA A 5 64.86 -39.15 -23.70
CA ALA A 5 63.84 -39.71 -24.60
C ALA A 5 62.42 -39.72 -24.01
N VAL A 6 61.58 -38.83 -24.54
CA VAL A 6 60.19 -39.17 -24.86
C VAL A 6 60.07 -38.88 -26.36
N ASP A 7 60.27 -39.94 -27.15
CA ASP A 7 59.85 -39.99 -28.55
C ASP A 7 58.32 -39.90 -28.63
N ASP A 8 57.85 -39.17 -29.63
CA ASP A 8 56.66 -39.41 -30.44
C ASP A 8 55.46 -40.13 -29.81
N ILE A 9 54.39 -39.37 -29.52
CA ILE A 9 53.01 -39.83 -29.78
C ILE A 9 52.20 -38.67 -30.39
N ALA A 10 51.97 -38.83 -31.69
CA ALA A 10 50.87 -38.41 -32.55
C ALA A 10 49.88 -37.31 -32.09
N GLU A 11 49.65 -36.40 -33.04
CA GLU A 11 48.40 -35.70 -33.35
C GLU A 11 47.12 -36.31 -32.73
N GLU A 12 46.47 -35.59 -31.81
CA GLU A 12 45.01 -35.66 -31.59
C GLU A 12 44.44 -34.24 -31.35
N GLU A 13 44.54 -33.39 -32.38
CA GLU A 13 43.62 -32.27 -32.55
C GLU A 13 42.31 -32.81 -33.16
N GLY A 14 41.27 -33.03 -32.34
CA GLY A 14 39.99 -33.50 -32.89
C GLY A 14 38.77 -33.67 -31.98
N GLY A 15 38.87 -33.55 -30.65
CA GLY A 15 37.73 -33.89 -29.76
C GLY A 15 37.00 -32.72 -29.09
N ILE A 16 37.66 -31.59 -28.86
CA ILE A 16 37.13 -30.54 -27.96
C ILE A 16 36.19 -29.55 -28.68
N ASP A 17 36.32 -29.42 -30.01
CA ASP A 17 35.49 -28.50 -30.79
C ASP A 17 34.15 -29.14 -31.18
N GLU A 18 34.13 -30.44 -31.47
CA GLU A 18 32.90 -31.18 -31.79
C GLU A 18 31.93 -31.23 -30.60
N ASP A 19 32.40 -31.48 -29.38
CA ASP A 19 31.57 -31.49 -28.18
C ASP A 19 30.96 -30.11 -27.87
N ARG A 20 31.68 -29.02 -28.20
CA ARG A 20 31.17 -27.65 -28.04
C ARG A 20 30.15 -27.32 -29.12
N VAL A 21 30.37 -27.77 -30.36
CA VAL A 21 29.45 -27.61 -31.48
C VAL A 21 28.17 -28.41 -31.23
N GLN A 22 28.28 -29.66 -30.76
CA GLN A 22 27.16 -30.52 -30.39
C GLN A 22 26.37 -29.94 -29.21
N ASN A 23 27.03 -29.47 -28.16
CA ASN A 23 26.36 -28.80 -27.04
C ASN A 23 25.63 -27.51 -27.47
N ARG A 24 26.22 -26.73 -28.38
CA ARG A 24 25.59 -25.53 -28.93
C ARG A 24 24.39 -25.88 -29.80
N ALA A 25 24.50 -26.93 -30.62
CA ALA A 25 23.41 -27.45 -31.44
C ALA A 25 22.25 -27.98 -30.57
N ALA A 26 22.55 -28.77 -29.53
CA ALA A 26 21.57 -29.28 -28.58
C ALA A 26 20.82 -28.13 -27.87
N ARG A 27 21.55 -27.12 -27.36
CA ARG A 27 20.92 -25.92 -26.76
C ARG A 27 20.06 -25.13 -27.75
N SER A 28 20.47 -25.07 -29.02
CA SER A 28 19.70 -24.40 -30.07
C SER A 28 18.42 -25.16 -30.43
N LEU A 29 18.49 -26.49 -30.44
CA LEU A 29 17.35 -27.37 -30.69
C LEU A 29 16.36 -27.32 -29.53
N GLU A 30 16.86 -27.36 -28.30
CA GLU A 30 16.05 -27.25 -27.08
C GLU A 30 15.38 -25.88 -26.97
N ALA A 31 16.09 -24.79 -27.30
CA ALA A 31 15.48 -23.47 -27.39
C ALA A 31 14.41 -23.41 -28.47
N ARG A 32 14.67 -23.96 -29.67
CA ARG A 32 13.69 -24.02 -30.77
C ARG A 32 12.45 -24.82 -30.38
N TRP A 33 12.62 -26.00 -29.82
CA TRP A 33 11.52 -26.83 -29.32
C TRP A 33 10.73 -26.10 -28.24
N ARG A 34 11.39 -25.46 -27.28
CA ARG A 34 10.70 -24.66 -26.25
C ARG A 34 9.89 -23.51 -26.84
N TRP A 35 10.35 -22.89 -27.93
CA TRP A 35 9.60 -21.86 -28.66
C TRP A 35 8.48 -22.44 -29.53
N GLU A 36 8.71 -23.54 -30.22
CA GLU A 36 7.73 -24.24 -31.06
C GLU A 36 6.58 -24.82 -30.21
N SER A 37 6.86 -25.45 -29.07
CA SER A 37 5.83 -25.94 -28.16
C SER A 37 4.91 -24.84 -27.63
N LEU A 38 5.44 -23.62 -27.41
CA LEU A 38 4.62 -22.45 -27.05
C LEU A 38 3.71 -21.97 -28.20
N LEU A 39 4.05 -22.29 -29.45
CA LEU A 39 3.27 -21.97 -30.65
C LEU A 39 2.28 -23.09 -31.00
N GLU A 40 2.60 -24.33 -30.64
CA GLU A 40 1.83 -25.55 -30.94
C GLU A 40 0.64 -25.77 -30.01
N ASP A 41 0.56 -25.08 -28.87
CA ASP A 41 -0.57 -25.13 -27.92
C ASP A 41 -1.87 -24.46 -28.43
N GLY A 42 -2.00 -24.20 -29.73
CA GLY A 42 -3.23 -23.73 -30.37
C GLY A 42 -3.58 -24.56 -31.61
N PRO A 43 -4.83 -25.03 -31.77
CA PRO A 43 -5.24 -25.67 -33.03
C PRO A 43 -5.06 -24.67 -34.18
N ILE A 44 -4.31 -25.11 -35.18
CA ILE A 44 -4.00 -24.40 -36.43
C ILE A 44 -5.32 -23.88 -37.03
N GLY A 45 -5.62 -22.59 -36.86
CA GLY A 45 -6.82 -21.97 -37.41
C GLY A 45 -7.53 -20.90 -36.55
N ARG A 46 -7.22 -20.75 -35.27
CA ARG A 46 -7.56 -19.56 -34.49
C ARG A 46 -6.48 -19.31 -33.46
N VAL A 47 -5.84 -18.15 -33.52
CA VAL A 47 -5.13 -17.59 -32.37
C VAL A 47 -6.18 -17.38 -31.29
N GLN A 48 -6.38 -18.37 -30.43
CA GLN A 48 -6.92 -18.07 -29.12
C GLN A 48 -5.82 -17.25 -28.42
N PRO A 49 -6.13 -16.07 -27.85
CA PRO A 49 -5.18 -15.45 -26.94
C PRO A 49 -4.78 -16.51 -25.91
N PRO A 50 -3.51 -16.53 -25.46
CA PRO A 50 -3.04 -17.54 -24.51
C PRO A 50 -4.12 -17.70 -23.45
N SER A 51 -4.70 -18.90 -23.41
CA SER A 51 -5.71 -19.25 -22.43
C SER A 51 -5.16 -18.78 -21.11
N ALA A 52 -6.00 -18.02 -20.43
CA ALA A 52 -5.70 -17.30 -19.20
C ALA A 52 -4.67 -18.07 -18.37
N THR A 53 -3.65 -17.34 -17.90
CA THR A 53 -2.97 -17.59 -16.63
C THR A 53 -3.75 -18.63 -15.82
N PRO A 54 -3.16 -19.77 -15.40
CA PRO A 54 -3.88 -20.72 -14.56
C PRO A 54 -4.56 -19.88 -13.50
N ALA A 55 -5.89 -19.92 -13.50
CA ALA A 55 -6.72 -18.96 -12.78
C ALA A 55 -6.03 -18.71 -11.45
N ALA A 56 -5.48 -17.49 -11.28
CA ALA A 56 -4.91 -17.10 -10.01
C ALA A 56 -5.98 -17.49 -8.98
N PRO A 57 -5.66 -18.19 -7.89
CA PRO A 57 -6.67 -18.79 -7.03
C PRO A 57 -7.64 -17.69 -6.58
N GLU A 58 -8.76 -17.56 -7.30
CA GLU A 58 -9.74 -16.49 -7.16
C GLU A 58 -10.73 -16.84 -6.04
N MET A 59 -10.26 -17.63 -5.07
CA MET A 59 -11.08 -18.32 -4.08
C MET A 59 -10.57 -18.13 -2.64
N ALA A 60 -9.81 -17.06 -2.38
CA ALA A 60 -9.43 -16.70 -1.00
C ALA A 60 -9.88 -15.30 -0.56
N ALA A 61 -10.36 -14.46 -1.48
CA ALA A 61 -10.81 -13.10 -1.14
C ALA A 61 -12.15 -13.02 -0.37
N PRO A 62 -13.22 -13.79 -0.72
CA PRO A 62 -14.51 -13.60 -0.07
C PRO A 62 -14.57 -14.20 1.34
N VAL A 63 -13.85 -15.29 1.60
CA VAL A 63 -13.84 -15.97 2.91
C VAL A 63 -13.11 -15.13 3.97
N ARG A 64 -12.01 -14.46 3.60
CA ARG A 64 -11.24 -13.61 4.53
C ARG A 64 -11.99 -12.33 4.92
N ALA A 65 -12.83 -11.80 4.03
CA ALA A 65 -13.61 -10.58 4.29
C ALA A 65 -14.70 -10.77 5.36
N ALA A 66 -15.26 -11.98 5.48
CA ALA A 66 -16.30 -12.30 6.46
C ALA A 66 -15.75 -12.47 7.89
N GLU A 67 -14.58 -13.09 8.05
CA GLU A 67 -13.90 -13.20 9.36
C GLU A 67 -13.37 -11.85 9.86
N GLU A 68 -13.13 -10.90 8.96
CA GLU A 68 -12.63 -9.56 9.25
C GLU A 68 -13.68 -8.58 9.84
N ALA A 69 -14.96 -8.94 9.87
CA ALA A 69 -16.07 -8.04 10.17
C ALA A 69 -16.25 -7.72 11.68
N THR A 70 -15.71 -8.53 12.59
CA THR A 70 -15.82 -8.34 14.05
C THR A 70 -14.53 -7.88 14.72
N LEU A 71 -13.51 -7.55 13.93
CA LEU A 71 -12.21 -7.12 14.44
C LEU A 71 -12.20 -5.61 14.67
N ARG A 72 -11.70 -5.21 15.84
CA ARG A 72 -11.44 -3.82 16.15
C ARG A 72 -10.32 -3.30 15.25
N ARG A 73 -10.55 -2.19 14.55
CA ARG A 73 -9.59 -1.56 13.63
C ARG A 73 -9.05 -0.23 14.17
N GLY A 74 -7.78 0.04 13.90
CA GLY A 74 -7.13 1.31 14.24
C GLY A 74 -7.47 2.38 13.21
N VAL A 75 -8.52 3.17 13.45
CA VAL A 75 -9.01 4.18 12.48
C VAL A 75 -8.04 5.36 12.33
N ILE A 76 -7.39 5.76 13.42
CA ILE A 76 -6.38 6.83 13.43
C ILE A 76 -5.01 6.17 13.29
N ARG A 77 -4.30 6.46 12.19
CA ARG A 77 -3.02 5.84 11.87
C ARG A 77 -1.95 6.91 11.67
N TYR A 78 -0.78 6.72 12.26
CA TYR A 78 0.40 7.55 12.03
C TYR A 78 1.41 6.70 11.27
N VAL A 79 1.58 6.99 9.98
CA VAL A 79 2.37 6.17 9.07
C VAL A 79 3.59 6.94 8.59
N TYR A 80 4.79 6.41 8.82
CA TYR A 80 5.96 6.83 8.03
C TYR A 80 6.10 5.94 6.81
N LEU A 81 6.17 6.56 5.63
CA LEU A 81 6.53 5.91 4.39
C LEU A 81 8.03 6.10 4.17
N ALA A 82 8.81 5.03 4.25
CA ALA A 82 10.25 5.06 3.95
C ALA A 82 10.49 4.55 2.53
N VAL A 83 11.18 5.33 1.70
CA VAL A 83 11.48 4.95 0.31
C VAL A 83 12.99 4.70 0.17
N ASP A 84 13.36 3.52 -0.31
CA ASP A 84 14.73 3.15 -0.65
C ASP A 84 15.14 3.83 -1.97
N MET A 85 15.99 4.85 -1.88
CA MET A 85 16.54 5.61 -3.01
C MET A 85 18.06 5.38 -3.16
N THR A 86 18.51 4.17 -2.83
CA THR A 86 19.92 3.78 -2.90
C THR A 86 20.35 3.35 -4.30
N ALA A 87 21.63 3.02 -4.50
CA ALA A 87 22.15 2.53 -5.77
C ALA A 87 21.39 1.29 -6.30
N ALA A 88 20.81 0.47 -5.40
CA ALA A 88 19.98 -0.67 -5.78
C ALA A 88 18.68 -0.26 -6.52
N ALA A 89 18.17 0.94 -6.26
CA ALA A 89 17.02 1.52 -6.95
C ALA A 89 17.35 1.99 -8.38
N GLY A 90 18.63 2.03 -8.76
CA GLY A 90 19.06 2.36 -10.13
C GLY A 90 18.87 1.23 -11.14
N ARG A 91 18.51 0.02 -10.70
CA ARG A 91 18.31 -1.13 -11.58
C ARG A 91 17.09 -0.95 -12.52
N THR A 92 17.15 -1.59 -13.68
CA THR A 92 16.21 -1.45 -14.80
C THR A 92 15.43 -2.74 -15.13
N ASP A 93 15.37 -3.67 -14.18
CA ASP A 93 14.56 -4.90 -14.25
C ASP A 93 13.06 -4.63 -14.25
N VAL A 94 12.64 -3.54 -13.60
CA VAL A 94 11.27 -3.01 -13.64
C VAL A 94 11.23 -1.80 -14.56
N ARG A 95 10.25 -1.74 -15.46
CA ARG A 95 9.97 -0.57 -16.31
C ARG A 95 9.05 0.42 -15.58
N PRO A 96 9.38 1.72 -15.47
CA PRO A 96 10.54 2.43 -16.07
C PRO A 96 11.92 2.12 -15.45
N ARG A 97 12.29 2.71 -14.31
CA ARG A 97 13.42 2.29 -13.45
C ARG A 97 12.85 1.97 -12.08
N ARG A 98 13.53 1.17 -11.25
CA ARG A 98 13.04 0.86 -9.90
C ARG A 98 12.77 2.14 -9.09
N LEU A 99 13.69 3.11 -9.08
CA LEU A 99 13.50 4.40 -8.39
C LEU A 99 12.23 5.12 -8.83
N ASP A 100 12.05 5.28 -10.15
CA ASP A 100 10.89 5.97 -10.72
C ASP A 100 9.59 5.25 -10.38
N PHE A 101 9.59 3.92 -10.48
CA PHE A 101 8.45 3.09 -10.10
C PHE A 101 8.12 3.24 -8.61
N LEU A 102 9.11 3.16 -7.73
CA LEU A 102 8.92 3.33 -6.28
C LEU A 102 8.36 4.72 -5.94
N CYS A 103 8.86 5.78 -6.58
CA CYS A 103 8.35 7.15 -6.37
C CYS A 103 6.91 7.31 -6.87
N GLN A 104 6.57 6.72 -8.01
CA GLN A 104 5.21 6.71 -8.54
C GLN A 104 4.27 5.91 -7.64
N ALA A 105 4.68 4.73 -7.20
CA ALA A 105 3.92 3.89 -6.27
C ALA A 105 3.71 4.59 -4.93
N ALA A 106 4.74 5.22 -4.36
CA ALA A 106 4.64 6.02 -3.14
C ALA A 106 3.68 7.22 -3.28
N THR A 107 3.72 7.90 -4.43
CA THR A 107 2.82 9.02 -4.73
C THR A 107 1.36 8.56 -4.85
N ARG A 108 1.11 7.48 -5.59
CA ARG A 108 -0.24 6.90 -5.72
C ARG A 108 -0.75 6.39 -4.37
N PHE A 109 0.10 5.69 -3.62
CA PHE A 109 -0.22 5.16 -2.30
C PHE A 109 -0.57 6.28 -1.33
N SER A 110 0.26 7.32 -1.19
CA SER A 110 0.01 8.42 -0.25
C SER A 110 -1.30 9.17 -0.55
N ALA A 111 -1.59 9.43 -1.83
CA ALA A 111 -2.85 10.05 -2.24
C ALA A 111 -4.07 9.16 -1.93
N ARG A 112 -3.99 7.87 -2.27
CA ARG A 112 -5.08 6.91 -2.03
C ARG A 112 -5.27 6.64 -0.53
N PHE A 113 -4.18 6.52 0.21
CA PHE A 113 -4.15 6.29 1.65
C PHE A 113 -4.88 7.40 2.40
N LEU A 114 -4.54 8.67 2.14
CA LEU A 114 -5.20 9.81 2.78
C LEU A 114 -6.65 10.00 2.32
N ALA A 115 -7.00 9.57 1.10
CA ALA A 115 -8.37 9.58 0.61
C ALA A 115 -9.26 8.53 1.31
N GLU A 116 -8.74 7.33 1.57
CA GLU A 116 -9.46 6.25 2.26
C GLU A 116 -9.38 6.35 3.80
N ASN A 117 -8.31 6.96 4.32
CA ASN A 117 -8.03 7.12 5.75
C ASN A 117 -7.74 8.59 6.09
N PRO A 118 -8.77 9.46 6.09
CA PRO A 118 -8.55 10.89 6.25
C PRO A 118 -8.15 11.31 7.67
N LEU A 119 -8.41 10.49 8.69
CA LEU A 119 -7.94 10.76 10.05
C LEU A 119 -6.48 10.39 10.27
N SER A 120 -5.85 9.76 9.27
CA SER A 120 -4.48 9.30 9.35
C SER A 120 -3.50 10.36 8.88
N GLU A 121 -2.33 10.33 9.46
CA GLU A 121 -1.22 11.22 9.14
C GLU A 121 -0.11 10.40 8.49
N ILE A 122 0.45 10.93 7.41
CA ILE A 122 1.58 10.33 6.71
C ILE A 122 2.80 11.25 6.78
N GLY A 123 3.97 10.66 6.98
CA GLY A 123 5.28 11.30 6.88
C GLY A 123 6.16 10.57 5.88
N LEU A 124 7.21 11.23 5.38
CA LEU A 124 8.10 10.68 4.36
C LEU A 124 9.54 10.60 4.86
N LEU A 125 10.12 9.41 4.76
CA LEU A 125 11.52 9.11 5.01
C LEU A 125 12.19 8.64 3.72
N VAL A 126 13.45 9.00 3.53
CA VAL A 126 14.26 8.55 2.40
C VAL A 126 15.54 7.89 2.90
N LEU A 127 15.86 6.74 2.30
CA LEU A 127 17.09 6.01 2.56
C LEU A 127 18.07 6.25 1.41
N ARG A 128 19.22 6.82 1.73
CA ARG A 128 20.30 7.11 0.77
C ARG A 128 21.63 7.26 1.50
N ASP A 129 22.73 6.84 0.86
CA ASP A 129 24.10 7.05 1.34
C ASP A 129 24.34 6.62 2.80
N GLY A 130 23.72 5.50 3.21
CA GLY A 130 23.84 4.96 4.56
C GLY A 130 23.13 5.78 5.63
N LYS A 131 22.25 6.71 5.24
CA LYS A 131 21.50 7.61 6.14
C LYS A 131 20.00 7.50 5.88
N CYS A 132 19.22 7.82 6.92
CA CYS A 132 17.79 8.03 6.79
C CYS A 132 17.46 9.52 7.01
N GLN A 133 16.97 10.18 5.96
CA GLN A 133 16.56 11.57 5.96
C GLN A 133 15.04 11.68 6.10
N ALA A 134 14.57 12.54 6.99
CA ALA A 134 13.14 12.84 7.11
C ALA A 134 12.80 14.04 6.21
N LEU A 135 12.17 13.78 5.06
CA LEU A 135 11.82 14.82 4.09
C LEU A 135 10.52 15.53 4.45
N ALA A 136 9.56 14.81 5.05
CA ALA A 136 8.28 15.39 5.42
C ALA A 136 7.83 14.90 6.80
N PRO A 137 7.41 15.80 7.70
CA PRO A 137 6.81 15.43 8.98
C PRO A 137 5.44 14.77 8.79
N LEU A 138 4.93 14.15 9.86
CA LEU A 138 3.56 13.63 9.91
C LEU A 138 2.54 14.76 9.65
N GLY A 139 1.50 14.44 8.90
CA GLY A 139 0.41 15.37 8.58
C GLY A 139 0.70 16.26 7.36
N THR A 140 1.70 15.92 6.55
CA THR A 140 2.00 16.62 5.30
C THR A 140 0.96 16.30 4.23
N ALA A 141 0.53 17.31 3.46
CA ALA A 141 -0.45 17.14 2.39
C ALA A 141 0.10 16.28 1.22
N PRO A 142 -0.73 15.51 0.51
CA PRO A 142 -0.29 14.63 -0.57
C PRO A 142 0.41 15.37 -1.72
N ALA A 143 -0.03 16.58 -2.05
CA ALA A 143 0.62 17.40 -3.08
C ALA A 143 2.07 17.76 -2.73
N THR A 144 2.32 18.10 -1.45
CA THR A 144 3.65 18.43 -0.95
C THR A 144 4.54 17.18 -0.85
N LEU A 145 3.97 16.03 -0.47
CA LEU A 145 4.68 14.75 -0.49
C LEU A 145 5.14 14.39 -1.90
N ARG A 146 4.27 14.59 -2.90
CA ARG A 146 4.60 14.37 -4.31
C ARG A 146 5.76 15.26 -4.76
N SER A 147 5.78 16.54 -4.39
CA SER A 147 6.90 17.43 -4.73
C SER A 147 8.19 17.00 -4.04
N PHE A 148 8.15 16.61 -2.77
CA PHE A 148 9.35 16.11 -2.06
C PHE A 148 9.89 14.82 -2.69
N LEU A 149 9.02 13.87 -3.04
CA LEU A 149 9.41 12.66 -3.76
C LEU A 149 10.03 12.97 -5.12
N ALA A 150 9.45 13.91 -5.88
CA ALA A 150 9.97 14.31 -7.18
C ALA A 150 11.35 14.98 -7.06
N MET A 151 11.55 15.88 -6.10
CA MET A 151 12.85 16.51 -5.84
C MET A 151 13.89 15.46 -5.42
N ALA A 152 13.53 14.57 -4.49
CA ALA A 152 14.42 13.50 -4.06
C ALA A 152 14.78 12.55 -5.22
N ALA A 153 13.85 12.26 -6.13
CA ALA A 153 14.11 11.43 -7.31
C ALA A 153 15.11 12.09 -8.29
N GLN A 154 15.13 13.43 -8.40
CA GLN A 154 16.07 14.16 -9.28
C GLN A 154 17.52 14.01 -8.84
N GLU A 155 17.78 13.88 -7.54
CA GLU A 155 19.12 13.63 -7.01
C GLU A 155 19.66 12.22 -7.37
N GLY A 156 18.77 11.33 -7.83
CA GLY A 156 19.14 10.01 -8.32
C GLY A 156 19.42 8.95 -7.24
N PRO A 157 19.60 7.68 -7.65
CA PRO A 157 19.89 6.59 -6.73
C PRO A 157 21.37 6.57 -6.35
N SER A 158 21.69 6.67 -5.05
CA SER A 158 23.09 6.69 -4.57
C SER A 158 23.29 5.93 -3.25
N GLY A 159 24.49 5.37 -3.11
CA GLY A 159 24.96 4.77 -1.87
C GLY A 159 24.25 3.49 -1.44
N ARG A 160 24.36 3.17 -0.16
CA ARG A 160 23.82 1.94 0.46
C ARG A 160 22.65 2.25 1.40
N THR A 161 21.81 1.26 1.68
CA THR A 161 20.67 1.42 2.59
C THR A 161 21.10 1.22 4.04
N ALA A 162 20.51 1.98 4.95
CA ALA A 162 20.69 1.83 6.38
C ALA A 162 19.33 1.61 7.07
N ALA A 163 18.92 0.35 7.19
CA ALA A 163 17.62 0.02 7.76
C ALA A 163 17.52 0.40 9.25
N VAL A 164 18.60 0.21 10.03
CA VAL A 164 18.68 0.64 11.44
C VAL A 164 18.36 2.14 11.58
N ALA A 165 18.95 2.98 10.72
CA ALA A 165 18.70 4.41 10.72
C ALA A 165 17.23 4.75 10.44
N ALA A 166 16.60 4.01 9.52
CA ALA A 166 15.18 4.15 9.21
C ALA A 166 14.29 3.80 10.40
N LEU A 167 14.56 2.66 11.02
CA LEU A 167 13.81 2.13 12.16
C LEU A 167 13.94 3.05 13.37
N GLN A 168 15.14 3.53 13.66
CA GLN A 168 15.38 4.48 14.74
C GLN A 168 14.66 5.80 14.49
N ARG A 169 14.79 6.37 13.28
CA ARG A 169 14.12 7.64 12.93
C ARG A 169 12.61 7.52 13.04
N ALA A 170 12.04 6.38 12.60
CA ALA A 170 10.62 6.10 12.75
C ALA A 170 10.21 5.96 14.22
N ALA A 171 10.99 5.27 15.04
CA ALA A 171 10.74 5.12 16.48
C ALA A 171 10.74 6.47 17.21
N GLU A 172 11.66 7.38 16.85
CA GLU A 172 11.73 8.74 17.37
C GLU A 172 10.52 9.57 16.92
N GLY A 173 10.25 9.63 15.61
CA GLY A 173 9.15 10.42 15.04
C GLY A 173 7.76 9.97 15.49
N LEU A 174 7.53 8.65 15.58
CA LEU A 174 6.25 8.08 16.04
C LEU A 174 6.14 8.03 17.56
N GLY A 175 7.24 8.21 18.30
CA GLY A 175 7.23 8.24 19.76
C GLY A 175 6.35 9.36 20.32
N GLY A 176 6.31 10.51 19.63
CA GLY A 176 5.44 11.64 19.98
C GLY A 176 3.98 11.47 19.59
N ALA A 177 3.63 10.45 18.79
CA ALA A 177 2.27 10.24 18.34
C ALA A 177 1.36 9.79 19.51
N PRO A 178 0.13 10.31 19.61
CA PRO A 178 -0.81 9.92 20.65
C PRO A 178 -1.05 8.40 20.72
N PRO A 179 -1.19 7.82 21.93
CA PRO A 179 -1.29 6.36 22.13
C PRO A 179 -2.60 5.73 21.65
N HIS A 180 -3.55 6.53 21.16
CA HIS A 180 -4.86 6.08 20.69
C HIS A 180 -4.89 5.78 19.18
N GLY A 181 -3.81 6.09 18.45
CA GLY A 181 -3.66 5.71 17.05
C GLY A 181 -2.60 4.64 16.86
N SER A 182 -2.69 3.88 15.77
CA SER A 182 -1.63 2.95 15.38
C SER A 182 -0.39 3.72 14.93
N ARG A 183 0.78 3.21 15.27
CA ARG A 183 2.08 3.74 14.87
C ARG A 183 2.68 2.76 13.88
N GLU A 184 2.88 3.19 12.65
CA GLU A 184 3.23 2.30 11.55
C GLU A 184 4.40 2.85 10.75
N LEU A 185 5.33 1.97 10.39
CA LEU A 185 6.39 2.22 9.42
C LEU A 185 6.18 1.29 8.23
N LEU A 186 5.99 1.86 7.05
CA LEU A 186 5.93 1.14 5.79
C LEU A 186 7.18 1.46 4.97
N MET A 187 8.03 0.47 4.74
CA MET A 187 9.24 0.62 3.95
C MET A 187 9.07 0.05 2.55
N LEU A 188 9.34 0.86 1.53
CA LEU A 188 9.46 0.43 0.15
C LEU A 188 10.93 0.13 -0.14
N PHE A 189 11.28 -1.14 -0.23
CA PHE A 189 12.66 -1.60 -0.20
C PHE A 189 13.12 -2.19 -1.53
N THR A 190 14.39 -2.01 -1.87
CA THR A 190 14.95 -2.58 -3.11
C THR A 190 16.38 -3.07 -2.97
N SER A 191 17.06 -2.71 -1.90
CA SER A 191 18.39 -3.24 -1.59
C SER A 191 18.36 -4.73 -1.23
N VAL A 192 19.48 -5.43 -1.44
CA VAL A 192 19.67 -6.84 -1.05
C VAL A 192 20.43 -6.99 0.27
N SER A 193 21.06 -5.92 0.73
CA SER A 193 21.82 -5.85 1.96
C SER A 193 21.56 -4.52 2.64
N THR A 194 21.75 -4.46 3.96
CA THR A 194 21.70 -3.23 4.75
C THR A 194 23.06 -3.00 5.36
N CYS A 195 23.56 -1.76 5.32
CA CYS A 195 24.74 -1.37 6.10
C CYS A 195 24.28 -0.82 7.45
N ASN A 196 24.94 -1.28 8.52
CA ASN A 196 24.81 -0.64 9.82
C ASN A 196 26.03 0.25 10.03
N LEU A 197 25.85 1.57 9.92
CA LEU A 197 26.88 2.56 10.25
C LEU A 197 26.68 3.13 11.66
N HIS A 198 25.67 2.65 12.39
CA HIS A 198 25.34 3.08 13.74
C HIS A 198 25.81 2.05 14.78
N ASP A 199 26.09 2.52 15.99
CA ASP A 199 26.54 1.67 17.11
C ASP A 199 25.44 0.73 17.63
N LEU A 200 24.17 1.04 17.34
CA LEU A 200 23.02 0.23 17.76
C LEU A 200 22.88 -1.02 16.91
N SER A 201 22.66 -2.17 17.56
CA SER A 201 22.33 -3.39 16.84
C SER A 201 20.87 -3.36 16.34
N MET A 202 20.57 -4.18 15.34
CA MET A 202 19.18 -4.36 14.88
C MET A 202 18.26 -4.88 15.98
N GLU A 203 18.80 -5.63 16.95
CA GLU A 203 18.03 -6.19 18.06
C GLU A 203 17.63 -5.10 19.07
N ASP A 204 18.54 -4.20 19.41
CA ASP A 204 18.27 -3.05 20.31
C ASP A 204 17.16 -2.14 19.74
N VAL A 205 17.22 -1.89 18.43
CA VAL A 205 16.19 -1.09 17.75
C VAL A 205 14.88 -1.85 17.66
N GLY A 206 14.92 -3.16 17.44
CA GLY A 206 13.74 -4.03 17.48
C GLY A 206 13.02 -3.98 18.83
N GLN A 207 13.77 -4.00 19.94
CA GLN A 207 13.22 -3.85 21.28
C GLN A 207 12.58 -2.46 21.48
N THR A 208 13.28 -1.40 21.06
CA THR A 208 12.78 -0.02 21.16
C THR A 208 11.45 0.16 20.41
N LEU A 209 11.32 -0.44 19.22
CA LEU A 209 10.09 -0.41 18.44
C LEU A 209 8.94 -1.14 19.14
N ARG A 210 9.22 -2.27 19.79
CA ARG A 210 8.24 -3.05 20.55
C ARG A 210 7.73 -2.27 21.76
N GLU A 211 8.63 -1.66 22.53
CA GLU A 211 8.29 -0.81 23.68
C GLU A 211 7.42 0.38 23.25
N ARG A 212 7.74 0.98 22.10
CA ARG A 212 6.96 2.08 21.53
C ARG A 212 5.73 1.62 20.73
N LYS A 213 5.44 0.31 20.66
CA LYS A 213 4.34 -0.28 19.91
C LYS A 213 4.26 0.19 18.45
N VAL A 214 5.42 0.28 17.79
CA VAL A 214 5.51 0.65 16.37
C VAL A 214 5.48 -0.62 15.54
N GLN A 215 4.53 -0.70 14.61
CA GLN A 215 4.39 -1.80 13.66
C GLN A 215 5.25 -1.51 12.42
N VAL A 216 6.14 -2.44 12.05
CA VAL A 216 7.01 -2.28 10.88
C VAL A 216 6.61 -3.26 9.78
N SER A 217 6.27 -2.73 8.60
CA SER A 217 6.03 -3.53 7.40
C SER A 217 6.97 -3.13 6.27
N VAL A 218 7.43 -4.11 5.50
CA VAL A 218 8.36 -3.92 4.40
C VAL A 218 7.78 -4.55 3.14
N VAL A 219 7.74 -3.78 2.05
CA VAL A 219 7.40 -4.26 0.72
C VAL A 219 8.65 -4.15 -0.14
N SER A 220 9.20 -5.30 -0.55
CA SER A 220 10.49 -5.38 -1.23
C SER A 220 10.34 -5.80 -2.70
N LEU A 221 11.07 -5.13 -3.59
CA LEU A 221 11.31 -5.60 -4.97
C LEU A 221 12.47 -6.60 -5.07
N SER A 222 13.26 -6.70 -4.02
CA SER A 222 14.41 -7.61 -3.93
C SER A 222 14.12 -8.77 -2.98
N PRO A 223 14.93 -9.85 -3.01
CA PRO A 223 14.77 -11.00 -2.13
C PRO A 223 14.68 -10.61 -0.65
N GLU A 224 14.06 -11.50 0.11
CA GLU A 224 13.84 -11.32 1.53
C GLU A 224 15.15 -11.19 2.32
N ILE A 225 15.20 -10.24 3.25
CA ILE A 225 16.30 -10.10 4.21
C ILE A 225 15.83 -10.63 5.55
N TYR A 226 16.44 -11.73 6.00
CA TYR A 226 16.08 -12.43 7.24
C TYR A 226 15.97 -11.50 8.46
N VAL A 227 16.95 -10.62 8.65
CA VAL A 227 16.99 -9.70 9.80
C VAL A 227 15.81 -8.73 9.78
N LEU A 228 15.44 -8.19 8.61
CA LEU A 228 14.27 -7.31 8.49
C LEU A 228 12.96 -8.08 8.65
N LYS A 229 12.87 -9.29 8.11
CA LYS A 229 11.70 -10.16 8.29
C LYS A 229 11.44 -10.44 9.76
N ARG A 230 12.49 -10.76 10.52
CA ARG A 230 12.42 -10.97 11.97
C ARG A 230 11.87 -9.73 12.69
N VAL A 231 12.38 -8.52 12.39
CA VAL A 231 11.87 -7.26 12.97
C VAL A 231 10.40 -7.03 12.61
N CYS A 232 9.99 -7.27 11.36
CA CYS A 232 8.59 -7.14 10.95
C CYS A 232 7.68 -8.07 11.77
N VAL A 233 8.05 -9.35 11.90
CA VAL A 233 7.28 -10.34 12.67
C VAL A 233 7.20 -9.97 14.15
N GLU A 234 8.32 -9.57 14.74
CA GLU A 234 8.40 -9.16 16.15
C GLU A 234 7.62 -7.87 16.47
N THR A 235 7.37 -7.03 15.46
CA THR A 235 6.58 -5.79 15.57
C THR A 235 5.15 -5.95 15.07
N PHE A 236 4.69 -7.18 14.83
CA PHE A 236 3.36 -7.49 14.28
C PHE A 236 3.07 -6.87 12.90
N GLY A 237 4.10 -6.54 12.14
CA GLY A 237 3.96 -6.21 10.73
C GLY A 237 4.30 -7.40 9.83
N ARG A 238 4.59 -7.12 8.57
CA ARG A 238 4.84 -8.16 7.56
C ARG A 238 5.97 -7.76 6.61
N PHE A 239 6.62 -8.77 6.04
CA PHE A 239 7.62 -8.59 5.00
C PHE A 239 7.13 -9.30 3.75
N ASP A 240 6.84 -8.55 2.70
CA ASP A 240 6.33 -9.08 1.44
C ASP A 240 7.34 -8.83 0.32
N VAL A 241 7.56 -9.85 -0.51
CA VAL A 241 8.39 -9.78 -1.71
C VAL A 241 7.50 -9.73 -2.93
N ALA A 242 7.62 -8.65 -3.70
CA ALA A 242 6.88 -8.49 -4.93
C ALA A 242 7.52 -9.29 -6.07
N MET A 243 6.70 -10.09 -6.75
CA MET A 243 7.10 -10.89 -7.92
C MET A 243 6.95 -10.12 -9.23
N SER A 244 6.10 -9.09 -9.24
CA SER A 244 5.83 -8.23 -10.39
C SER A 244 5.45 -6.83 -9.91
N THR A 245 5.44 -5.86 -10.82
CA THR A 245 4.98 -4.49 -10.53
C THR A 245 3.53 -4.45 -10.09
N LYS A 246 2.66 -5.27 -10.71
CA LYS A 246 1.25 -5.39 -10.33
C LYS A 246 1.12 -5.97 -8.92
N HIS A 247 1.85 -7.04 -8.63
CA HIS A 247 1.86 -7.64 -7.31
C HIS A 247 2.36 -6.66 -6.24
N PHE A 248 3.36 -5.82 -6.55
CA PHE A 248 3.80 -4.75 -5.65
C PHE A 248 2.67 -3.74 -5.33
N GLU A 249 1.91 -3.31 -6.34
CA GLU A 249 0.77 -2.39 -6.14
C GLU A 249 -0.39 -3.05 -5.38
N GLU A 250 -0.62 -4.36 -5.56
CA GLU A 250 -1.60 -5.16 -4.78
C GLU A 250 -1.20 -5.25 -3.31
N ILE A 251 0.07 -5.58 -3.03
CA ILE A 251 0.62 -5.61 -1.66
C ILE A 251 0.47 -4.23 -1.02
N LEU A 252 0.82 -3.14 -1.71
CA LEU A 252 0.62 -1.78 -1.21
C LEU A 252 -0.85 -1.46 -0.95
N SER A 253 -1.74 -1.90 -1.84
CA SER A 253 -3.18 -1.69 -1.68
C SER A 253 -3.72 -2.38 -0.43
N SER A 254 -3.20 -3.55 -0.05
CA SER A 254 -3.62 -4.20 1.19
C SER A 254 -3.19 -3.47 2.46
N HIS A 255 -2.19 -2.58 2.41
CA HIS A 255 -1.84 -1.68 3.53
C HIS A 255 -2.80 -0.47 3.67
N LEU A 256 -3.71 -0.24 2.71
CA LEU A 256 -4.71 0.84 2.80
C LEU A 256 -5.76 0.53 3.88
N SER A 257 -6.11 -0.74 4.03
CA SER A 257 -6.99 -1.21 5.10
C SER A 257 -6.31 -0.99 6.45
N ALA A 258 -7.07 -0.49 7.42
CA ALA A 258 -6.58 -0.35 8.79
C ALA A 258 -6.23 -1.74 9.35
N PRO A 259 -5.04 -1.91 9.96
CA PRO A 259 -4.66 -3.20 10.54
C PRO A 259 -5.63 -3.59 11.66
N ALA A 260 -5.88 -4.88 11.80
CA ALA A 260 -6.63 -5.41 12.93
C ALA A 260 -5.82 -5.15 14.21
N CYS A 261 -6.44 -4.48 15.18
CA CYS A 261 -5.83 -4.22 16.47
C CYS A 261 -6.11 -5.39 17.42
N THR A 262 -5.06 -6.08 17.86
CA THR A 262 -5.18 -7.01 19.00
C THR A 262 -5.27 -6.24 20.31
N ALA A 263 -5.92 -6.84 21.33
CA ALA A 263 -6.23 -6.18 22.60
C ALA A 263 -5.00 -5.61 23.34
N GLY A 264 -3.80 -6.17 23.12
CA GLY A 264 -2.54 -5.69 23.72
C GLY A 264 -1.89 -4.48 23.01
N GLN A 265 -2.23 -4.23 21.74
CA GLN A 265 -1.57 -3.19 20.93
C GLN A 265 -2.13 -1.80 21.20
N LEU A 266 -3.46 -1.64 21.11
CA LEU A 266 -4.10 -0.32 21.14
C LEU A 266 -5.25 -0.27 22.16
N ALA A 267 -5.12 0.53 23.22
CA ALA A 267 -6.20 0.74 24.17
C ALA A 267 -7.26 1.69 23.59
N PRO A 268 -8.57 1.40 23.71
CA PRO A 268 -9.61 2.27 23.19
C PRO A 268 -9.65 3.53 24.04
N LYS A 269 -9.53 4.69 23.41
CA LYS A 269 -9.59 5.98 24.09
C LYS A 269 -10.54 6.89 23.34
N LEU A 270 -11.45 7.53 24.07
CA LEU A 270 -12.32 8.56 23.53
C LEU A 270 -11.48 9.81 23.20
N VAL A 271 -11.46 10.18 21.93
CA VAL A 271 -10.74 11.37 21.44
C VAL A 271 -11.75 12.49 21.20
N ARG A 272 -11.50 13.67 21.76
CA ARG A 272 -12.31 14.86 21.45
C ARG A 272 -11.95 15.37 20.07
N MET A 273 -12.94 15.49 19.18
CA MET A 273 -12.79 16.06 17.84
C MET A 273 -13.58 17.35 17.72
N GLY A 274 -13.07 18.30 16.92
CA GLY A 274 -13.75 19.53 16.58
C GLY A 274 -14.36 19.47 15.18
N PHE A 275 -15.62 19.87 15.07
CA PHE A 275 -16.30 20.08 13.78
C PHE A 275 -16.33 21.59 13.48
N PRO A 276 -15.36 22.10 12.72
CA PRO A 276 -15.26 23.53 12.46
C PRO A 276 -16.34 23.97 11.46
N LYS A 277 -16.80 25.21 11.62
CA LYS A 277 -17.67 25.86 10.63
C LYS A 277 -16.81 26.42 9.50
N MET A 278 -17.27 26.24 8.27
CA MET A 278 -16.67 26.87 7.10
C MET A 278 -17.08 28.35 7.07
N LEU A 279 -16.11 29.24 6.97
CA LEU A 279 -16.35 30.65 6.69
C LEU A 279 -16.61 30.79 5.20
N GLN A 280 -17.82 31.21 4.87
CA GLN A 280 -18.19 31.57 3.51
C GLN A 280 -17.56 32.93 3.15
N PRO A 281 -16.87 33.03 2.00
CA PRO A 281 -16.27 34.28 1.57
C PRO A 281 -17.33 35.37 1.31
N GLU A 282 -18.57 35.01 0.99
CA GLU A 282 -19.65 35.97 0.74
C GLU A 282 -20.04 36.79 1.98
N ALA A 283 -19.78 36.28 3.19
CA ALA A 283 -20.15 36.93 4.43
C ALA A 283 -19.20 38.05 4.87
N LYS A 284 -17.99 38.17 4.28
CA LYS A 284 -16.98 39.16 4.70
C LYS A 284 -16.20 39.76 3.53
N LYS A 285 -16.18 41.09 3.44
CA LYS A 285 -15.52 41.90 2.40
C LYS A 285 -13.97 41.90 2.45
N GLN A 286 -13.34 41.25 3.43
CA GLN A 286 -11.89 41.31 3.63
C GLN A 286 -11.26 39.90 3.54
N PRO A 287 -10.09 39.77 2.87
CA PRO A 287 -9.35 38.51 2.83
C PRO A 287 -8.85 38.16 4.24
N GLU A 288 -9.27 37.01 4.76
CA GLU A 288 -8.78 36.50 6.04
C GLU A 288 -7.57 35.58 5.80
N THR A 289 -6.60 35.63 6.72
CA THR A 289 -5.42 34.76 6.70
C THR A 289 -5.60 33.54 7.57
N CYS A 290 -4.95 32.45 7.19
CA CYS A 290 -4.93 31.24 7.97
C CYS A 290 -3.89 31.32 9.10
N THR A 291 -4.17 30.69 10.25
CA THR A 291 -3.21 30.62 11.36
C THR A 291 -2.12 29.55 11.11
N CYS A 292 -2.31 28.67 10.13
CA CYS A 292 -1.35 27.62 9.75
C CYS A 292 -0.12 28.17 9.02
N HIS A 293 -0.33 28.95 7.96
CA HIS A 293 0.74 29.40 7.06
C HIS A 293 0.85 30.93 6.97
N LEU A 294 -0.07 31.67 7.61
CA LEU A 294 -0.20 33.12 7.47
C LEU A 294 -0.47 33.56 6.02
N GLU A 295 -1.02 32.65 5.21
CA GLU A 295 -1.42 32.88 3.82
C GLU A 295 -2.92 33.14 3.73
N VAL A 296 -3.33 33.88 2.69
CA VAL A 296 -4.74 34.13 2.39
C VAL A 296 -5.29 32.92 1.63
N HIS A 297 -6.41 32.37 2.10
CA HIS A 297 -7.14 31.30 1.41
C HIS A 297 -8.59 31.71 1.19
N GLY A 298 -9.19 31.25 0.10
CA GLY A 298 -10.59 31.55 -0.21
C GLY A 298 -11.60 30.89 0.73
N THR A 299 -11.22 29.76 1.35
CA THR A 299 -12.05 29.05 2.33
C THR A 299 -11.25 28.82 3.60
N LEU A 300 -11.83 29.18 4.75
CA LEU A 300 -11.21 28.99 6.07
C LEU A 300 -12.19 28.30 7.02
N TYR A 301 -11.63 27.53 7.94
CA TYR A 301 -12.39 26.77 8.93
C TYR A 301 -12.10 27.28 10.33
N VAL A 302 -13.14 27.56 11.11
CA VAL A 302 -13.00 28.12 12.47
C VAL A 302 -13.03 27.00 13.50
N CYS A 303 -11.96 26.89 14.29
CA CYS A 303 -11.88 25.95 15.39
C CYS A 303 -12.97 26.23 16.43
N PRO A 304 -13.77 25.23 16.86
CA PRO A 304 -14.84 25.44 17.84
C PRO A 304 -14.34 25.72 19.26
N ARG A 305 -13.05 25.45 19.57
CA ARG A 305 -12.48 25.60 20.92
C ARG A 305 -11.76 26.92 21.12
N CYS A 306 -10.94 27.35 20.17
CA CYS A 306 -10.11 28.55 20.29
C CYS A 306 -10.32 29.57 19.17
N SER A 307 -11.28 29.31 18.26
CA SER A 307 -11.60 30.18 17.12
C SER A 307 -10.44 30.44 16.15
N ALA A 308 -9.34 29.66 16.24
CA ALA A 308 -8.25 29.69 15.26
C ALA A 308 -8.75 29.32 13.86
N ARG A 309 -8.15 29.91 12.83
CA ARG A 309 -8.52 29.69 11.43
C ARG A 309 -7.59 28.68 10.78
N SER A 310 -8.15 27.58 10.30
CA SER A 310 -7.41 26.57 9.54
C SER A 310 -7.69 26.69 8.05
N CYS A 311 -6.64 26.53 7.25
CA CYS A 311 -6.63 26.56 5.79
C CYS A 311 -7.25 25.31 5.15
N GLY A 312 -7.35 24.20 5.88
CA GLY A 312 -7.83 22.94 5.32
C GLY A 312 -8.24 21.93 6.37
N LEU A 313 -9.04 20.95 5.95
CA LEU A 313 -9.47 19.81 6.75
C LEU A 313 -9.17 18.53 5.98
N PRO A 314 -8.87 17.42 6.68
CA PRO A 314 -8.66 17.30 8.13
C PRO A 314 -7.31 17.90 8.57
N SER A 315 -7.26 18.51 9.76
CA SER A 315 -6.02 19.10 10.30
C SER A 315 -6.03 19.20 11.82
N ARG A 316 -4.86 19.39 12.45
CA ARG A 316 -4.75 19.76 13.87
C ARG A 316 -4.73 21.26 14.05
N CYS A 317 -5.49 21.76 15.01
CA CYS A 317 -5.46 23.18 15.35
C CYS A 317 -4.10 23.57 15.95
N LYS A 318 -3.40 24.53 15.34
CA LYS A 318 -2.07 24.98 15.79
C LYS A 318 -2.04 25.71 17.15
N ILE A 319 -3.20 26.12 17.66
CA ILE A 319 -3.31 26.80 18.97
C ILE A 319 -3.67 25.82 20.10
N CYS A 320 -4.70 25.00 19.90
CA CYS A 320 -5.27 24.17 20.98
C CYS A 320 -5.10 22.65 20.78
N ASP A 321 -4.40 22.24 19.71
CA ASP A 321 -4.14 20.87 19.28
C ASP A 321 -5.38 19.96 19.14
N LEU A 322 -6.56 20.57 19.03
CA LEU A 322 -7.80 19.83 18.78
C LEU A 322 -7.78 19.33 17.31
N PRO A 323 -7.99 18.03 17.05
CA PRO A 323 -8.16 17.53 15.69
C PRO A 323 -9.47 18.05 15.09
N LEU A 324 -9.36 18.71 13.94
CA LEU A 324 -10.44 19.34 13.19
C LEU A 324 -10.81 18.45 12.01
N VAL A 325 -12.07 18.03 11.95
CA VAL A 325 -12.59 17.09 10.94
C VAL A 325 -13.97 17.54 10.50
N SER A 326 -14.29 17.41 9.21
CA SER A 326 -15.66 17.58 8.71
C SER A 326 -16.46 16.29 8.83
N ALA A 327 -17.77 16.37 9.08
CA ALA A 327 -18.63 15.19 9.20
C ALA A 327 -18.60 14.26 7.96
N SER A 328 -18.48 14.84 6.75
CA SER A 328 -18.38 14.08 5.49
C SER A 328 -17.11 13.22 5.42
N VAL A 329 -15.98 13.80 5.81
CA VAL A 329 -14.67 13.12 5.89
C VAL A 329 -14.69 11.98 6.90
N LEU A 330 -15.29 12.20 8.07
CA LEU A 330 -15.47 11.15 9.07
C LEU A 330 -16.36 10.02 8.55
N ALA A 331 -17.48 10.34 7.90
CA ALA A 331 -18.36 9.35 7.29
C ALA A 331 -17.66 8.50 6.23
N ARG A 332 -16.72 9.08 5.47
CA ARG A 332 -15.89 8.34 4.51
C ARG A 332 -14.96 7.34 5.21
N ALA A 333 -14.33 7.72 6.33
CA ALA A 333 -13.52 6.82 7.13
C ALA A 333 -14.34 5.64 7.70
N PHE A 334 -15.60 5.87 8.07
CA PHE A 334 -16.46 4.78 8.54
C PHE A 334 -16.71 3.69 7.48
N ARG A 335 -16.76 4.06 6.19
CA ARG A 335 -16.96 3.09 5.10
C ARG A 335 -15.78 2.15 4.90
N SER A 336 -14.57 2.55 5.29
CA SER A 336 -13.39 1.68 5.21
C SER A 336 -13.23 0.77 6.43
N VAL A 337 -13.94 1.08 7.52
CA VAL A 337 -13.89 0.34 8.78
C VAL A 337 -14.93 -0.79 8.82
N VAL A 338 -16.11 -0.58 8.24
CA VAL A 338 -17.17 -1.59 8.17
C VAL A 338 -17.22 -2.17 6.76
N PRO A 339 -16.60 -3.34 6.50
CA PRO A 339 -16.65 -3.97 5.19
C PRO A 339 -18.08 -4.44 4.88
N LEU A 340 -18.43 -4.41 3.60
CA LEU A 340 -19.65 -5.07 3.12
C LEU A 340 -19.45 -6.60 3.23
N PRO A 341 -20.40 -7.36 3.81
CA PRO A 341 -20.27 -8.80 3.90
C PRO A 341 -20.27 -9.41 2.50
N ALA A 342 -19.42 -10.43 2.30
CA ALA A 342 -19.34 -11.15 1.04
C ALA A 342 -20.71 -11.71 0.64
N PHE A 343 -21.04 -11.60 -0.65
CA PHE A 343 -22.30 -12.09 -1.17
C PHE A 343 -22.23 -13.60 -1.42
N SER A 344 -23.32 -14.32 -1.13
CA SER A 344 -23.40 -15.76 -1.38
C SER A 344 -23.59 -16.03 -2.87
N GLU A 345 -22.77 -16.90 -3.44
CA GLU A 345 -22.87 -17.31 -4.84
C GLU A 345 -23.94 -18.39 -5.03
N GLY A 346 -24.50 -18.47 -6.25
CA GLY A 346 -25.35 -19.61 -6.66
C GLY A 346 -26.84 -19.33 -6.76
N VAL A 347 -27.28 -18.07 -6.82
CA VAL A 347 -28.71 -17.74 -6.96
C VAL A 347 -29.05 -17.50 -8.42
N LEU A 348 -30.02 -18.27 -8.95
CA LEU A 348 -30.65 -18.01 -10.24
C LEU A 348 -31.60 -16.82 -10.07
N ALA A 349 -31.20 -15.66 -10.57
CA ALA A 349 -32.01 -14.46 -10.59
C ALA A 349 -32.13 -13.92 -12.01
N THR A 350 -33.31 -13.46 -12.38
CA THR A 350 -33.60 -13.00 -13.74
C THR A 350 -33.08 -11.59 -14.02
N SER A 351 -32.89 -10.77 -12.99
CA SER A 351 -32.43 -9.38 -13.11
C SER A 351 -31.59 -8.96 -11.91
N CYS A 352 -30.67 -8.02 -12.15
CA CYS A 352 -29.80 -7.44 -11.13
C CYS A 352 -30.51 -6.32 -10.36
N GLY A 353 -30.51 -6.38 -9.03
CA GLY A 353 -31.14 -5.36 -8.17
C GLY A 353 -30.46 -3.99 -8.17
N ALA A 354 -29.33 -3.83 -8.85
CA ALA A 354 -28.61 -2.55 -8.98
C ALA A 354 -28.72 -1.97 -10.40
N CYS A 355 -28.24 -2.70 -11.41
CA CYS A 355 -28.22 -2.22 -12.80
C CYS A 355 -29.47 -2.59 -13.61
N LEU A 356 -30.38 -3.41 -13.05
CA LEU A 356 -31.60 -3.91 -13.70
C LEU A 356 -31.37 -4.74 -14.98
N LEU A 357 -30.11 -5.05 -15.31
CA LEU A 357 -29.76 -5.91 -16.43
C LEU A 357 -30.03 -7.39 -16.09
N PRO A 358 -30.34 -8.22 -17.10
CA PRO A 358 -30.51 -9.66 -16.90
C PRO A 358 -29.21 -10.31 -16.45
N ILE A 359 -29.30 -11.27 -15.53
CA ILE A 359 -28.14 -12.03 -15.07
C ILE A 359 -28.09 -13.33 -15.88
N HIS A 360 -27.08 -13.45 -16.74
CA HIS A 360 -26.89 -14.62 -17.59
C HIS A 360 -26.09 -15.75 -16.90
N SER A 361 -25.36 -15.44 -15.83
CA SER A 361 -24.55 -16.36 -15.02
C SER A 361 -25.16 -16.54 -13.62
N SER A 362 -24.50 -17.30 -12.73
CA SER A 362 -24.87 -17.33 -11.31
C SER A 362 -24.85 -15.91 -10.72
N GLY A 363 -25.95 -15.51 -10.09
CA GLY A 363 -26.05 -14.25 -9.37
C GLY A 363 -25.43 -14.34 -7.98
N ARG A 364 -24.96 -13.19 -7.47
CA ARG A 364 -24.46 -13.03 -6.10
C ARG A 364 -25.55 -12.40 -5.23
N GLN A 365 -25.83 -12.99 -4.07
CA GLN A 365 -26.92 -12.55 -3.21
C GLN A 365 -26.41 -11.89 -1.93
N CYS A 366 -26.96 -10.73 -1.59
CA CYS A 366 -26.64 -10.05 -0.35
C CYS A 366 -27.25 -10.79 0.86
N PRO A 367 -26.48 -11.12 1.92
CA PRO A 367 -27.00 -11.88 3.05
C PRO A 367 -28.03 -11.11 3.88
N SER A 368 -27.99 -9.77 3.85
CA SER A 368 -28.89 -8.92 4.66
C SER A 368 -30.25 -8.68 3.99
N CYS A 369 -30.26 -8.18 2.74
CA CYS A 369 -31.51 -7.84 2.04
C CYS A 369 -32.00 -8.93 1.08
N LYS A 370 -31.22 -10.00 0.87
CA LYS A 370 -31.49 -11.10 -0.06
C LYS A 370 -31.67 -10.69 -1.53
N ALA A 371 -31.29 -9.47 -1.90
CA ALA A 371 -31.28 -9.02 -3.30
C ALA A 371 -30.13 -9.67 -4.08
N SER A 372 -30.37 -9.95 -5.36
CA SER A 372 -29.42 -10.59 -6.27
C SER A 372 -28.75 -9.58 -7.20
N PHE A 373 -27.46 -9.75 -7.45
CA PHE A 373 -26.62 -8.85 -8.22
C PHE A 373 -25.75 -9.61 -9.23
N CYS A 374 -25.43 -8.95 -10.35
CA CYS A 374 -24.43 -9.47 -11.29
C CYS A 374 -23.00 -9.25 -10.75
N GLN A 375 -22.02 -9.99 -11.30
CA GLN A 375 -20.62 -9.91 -10.89
C GLN A 375 -20.06 -8.48 -10.95
N ALA A 376 -20.30 -7.74 -12.04
CA ALA A 376 -19.82 -6.37 -12.17
C ALA A 376 -20.39 -5.42 -11.10
N CYS A 377 -21.66 -5.59 -10.72
CA CYS A 377 -22.26 -4.81 -9.65
C CYS A 377 -21.71 -5.22 -8.29
N ASP A 378 -21.45 -6.51 -8.07
CA ASP A 378 -20.82 -7.00 -6.86
C ASP A 378 -19.41 -6.42 -6.65
N ASP A 379 -18.58 -6.47 -7.70
CA ASP A 379 -17.24 -5.90 -7.67
C ASP A 379 -17.29 -4.39 -7.42
N PHE A 380 -18.20 -3.67 -8.06
CA PHE A 380 -18.39 -2.24 -7.84
C PHE A 380 -18.84 -1.92 -6.40
N MET A 381 -19.73 -2.74 -5.84
CA MET A 381 -20.18 -2.59 -4.46
C MET A 381 -19.08 -2.87 -3.45
N HIS A 382 -18.26 -3.90 -3.65
CA HIS A 382 -17.19 -4.26 -2.71
C HIS A 382 -15.95 -3.36 -2.85
N THR A 383 -15.66 -2.82 -4.04
CA THR A 383 -14.48 -1.96 -4.26
C THR A 383 -14.76 -0.48 -4.04
N THR A 384 -15.88 0.03 -4.56
CA THR A 384 -16.12 1.48 -4.70
C THR A 384 -17.19 1.99 -3.75
N LEU A 385 -18.39 1.38 -3.76
CA LEU A 385 -19.50 1.87 -2.93
C LEU A 385 -19.34 1.48 -1.45
N ARG A 386 -18.78 0.29 -1.19
CA ARG A 386 -18.71 -0.39 0.10
C ARG A 386 -20.05 -0.50 0.84
N GLN A 387 -21.16 -0.45 0.09
CA GLN A 387 -22.52 -0.46 0.60
C GLN A 387 -23.43 -1.14 -0.42
N CYS A 388 -24.43 -1.88 0.06
CA CYS A 388 -25.46 -2.49 -0.77
C CYS A 388 -26.61 -1.48 -1.00
N PRO A 389 -26.88 -1.05 -2.26
CA PRO A 389 -27.95 -0.09 -2.57
C PRO A 389 -29.33 -0.58 -2.12
N SER A 390 -29.61 -1.89 -2.27
CA SER A 390 -30.90 -2.46 -1.87
C SER A 390 -31.10 -2.45 -0.35
N CYS A 391 -30.03 -2.64 0.44
CA CYS A 391 -30.09 -2.47 1.90
C CYS A 391 -30.41 -1.02 2.27
N LEU A 392 -29.81 -0.04 1.58
CA LEU A 392 -30.07 1.38 1.81
C LEU A 392 -31.51 1.75 1.44
N ALA A 393 -32.03 1.24 0.32
CA ALA A 393 -33.40 1.48 -0.11
C ALA A 393 -34.41 0.94 0.92
N GLN A 394 -34.19 -0.29 1.41
CA GLN A 394 -35.05 -0.88 2.45
C GLN A 394 -34.96 -0.13 3.79
N ALA A 395 -33.77 0.32 4.18
CA ALA A 395 -33.58 1.12 5.39
C ALA A 395 -34.23 2.51 5.29
N GLY A 396 -34.24 3.10 4.09
CA GLY A 396 -34.94 4.36 3.81
C GLY A 396 -36.46 4.20 3.89
N ALA A 397 -37.00 3.13 3.31
CA ALA A 397 -38.43 2.81 3.36
C ALA A 397 -38.93 2.46 4.77
N ALA A 398 -38.05 1.96 5.64
CA ALA A 398 -38.37 1.62 7.03
C ALA A 398 -38.35 2.82 8.00
N ARG A 399 -37.96 4.02 7.56
CA ARG A 399 -38.14 5.25 8.34
C ARG A 399 -39.54 5.79 8.03
N PRO A 400 -40.54 5.63 8.91
CA PRO A 400 -41.75 6.43 8.78
C PRO A 400 -41.33 7.90 8.81
N ASP A 401 -41.96 8.72 7.97
CA ASP A 401 -41.75 10.16 7.89
C ASP A 401 -41.54 10.74 9.29
N ARG A 402 -40.34 11.27 9.54
CA ARG A 402 -40.19 12.22 10.63
C ARG A 402 -40.94 13.45 10.17
N ASP A 403 -42.10 13.66 10.76
CA ASP A 403 -42.86 14.90 10.66
C ASP A 403 -41.89 16.09 10.72
N PRO A 404 -41.97 17.04 9.78
CA PRO A 404 -41.27 18.30 9.90
C PRO A 404 -41.97 19.11 11.01
N GLN A 405 -41.41 19.08 12.22
CA GLN A 405 -41.67 20.06 13.27
C GLN A 405 -40.46 20.97 13.47
#